data_AF-A0A2D5VG16-F1
#
_entry.id   AF-A0A2D5VG16-F1
#
_cell.length_a   1.000
_cell.length_b   1.000
_cell.length_c   1.000
_cell.angle_alpha   90.00
_cell.angle_beta   90.00
_cell.angle_gamma   90.00
#
_symmetry.space_group_name_H-M   'P 1'
#
loop_
_entity.id
_entity.type
_entity.pdbx_description
1 polymer ?
#
loop_
_entity_poly.entity_id
_entity_poly.type
_entity_poly.pdbx_seq_one_letter_code
_entity_poly.pdbx_strand_id
1 'polypeptide(L)'
;MYCPSTSKGSGSNPVRFPQGYVEILGRYQLIDFRLYVITDRRRCHPTPLLDQVQRLLDLGVSAVQLREKDLPESEFRQLTESVLRLANDYQTKVFVNSHLELARQTGVDGVHLPTKLVDLIGKAKANELLVGSSAHSLAEAQQQERMGADFVTFSPIFPTPSKPGHVIGVESLAQVCQKLEIPVFALGGVKTNHITTCLQAGAHGVAVMSGMMSTKQVIKSYMEGFE
;
A
#
# COMPACT_ATOMS: atom_id res chain seq x y z
N MET A 1 20.19 -27.88 -47.11
CA MET A 1 21.14 -27.84 -45.98
C MET A 1 21.73 -26.45 -45.91
N TYR A 2 21.93 -25.94 -44.70
CA TYR A 2 22.40 -24.60 -44.31
C TYR A 2 21.37 -23.47 -44.28
N CYS A 3 20.86 -23.25 -43.07
CA CYS A 3 20.22 -22.03 -42.60
C CYS A 3 21.24 -21.31 -41.70
N PRO A 4 21.55 -20.02 -41.89
CA PRO A 4 22.28 -19.26 -40.90
C PRO A 4 21.30 -18.55 -39.94
N SER A 5 21.56 -18.78 -38.66
CA SER A 5 20.98 -18.11 -37.50
C SER A 5 21.26 -16.61 -37.49
N THR A 6 20.26 -15.82 -37.10
CA THR A 6 20.50 -14.53 -36.43
C THR A 6 19.59 -14.41 -35.22
N SER A 7 20.18 -14.60 -34.06
CA SER A 7 19.69 -14.13 -32.77
C SER A 7 19.58 -12.60 -32.77
N LYS A 8 18.42 -12.05 -32.41
CA LYS A 8 18.32 -10.69 -31.89
C LYS A 8 17.39 -10.70 -30.68
N GLY A 9 17.95 -10.29 -29.54
CA GLY A 9 17.24 -10.20 -28.28
C GLY A 9 16.12 -9.15 -28.32
N SER A 10 15.02 -9.46 -27.64
CA SER A 10 14.00 -8.50 -27.29
C SER A 10 14.21 -8.08 -25.83
N GLY A 11 15.15 -7.15 -25.62
CA GLY A 11 15.13 -6.32 -24.43
C GLY A 11 13.96 -5.35 -24.56
N SER A 12 12.83 -5.68 -23.94
CA SER A 12 11.74 -4.72 -23.78
C SER A 12 12.18 -3.67 -22.77
N ASN A 13 12.64 -2.54 -23.26
CA ASN A 13 12.87 -1.34 -22.46
C ASN A 13 11.54 -0.97 -21.77
N PRO A 14 11.50 -0.70 -20.45
CA PRO A 14 10.29 -0.20 -19.82
C PRO A 14 9.92 1.14 -20.46
N VAL A 15 8.65 1.27 -20.84
CA VAL A 15 8.12 2.50 -21.45
C VAL A 15 8.28 3.63 -20.43
N ARG A 16 9.20 4.55 -20.71
CA ARG A 16 9.43 5.74 -19.90
C ARG A 16 8.42 6.80 -20.33
N PHE A 17 7.44 7.10 -19.48
CA PHE A 17 6.49 8.18 -19.75
C PHE A 17 7.18 9.55 -19.56
N PRO A 18 6.94 10.52 -20.46
CA PRO A 18 7.50 11.85 -20.33
C PRO A 18 6.94 12.60 -19.12
N GLN A 19 7.78 13.43 -18.52
CA GLN A 19 7.46 14.25 -17.36
C GLN A 19 6.35 15.24 -17.73
N GLY A 20 5.18 15.13 -17.07
CA GLY A 20 3.97 15.92 -17.34
C GLY A 20 2.72 15.10 -17.69
N TYR A 21 2.84 13.80 -17.97
CA TYR A 21 1.67 12.96 -18.31
C TYR A 21 0.71 12.72 -17.12
N VAL A 22 1.22 12.85 -15.90
CA VAL A 22 0.47 12.66 -14.64
C VAL A 22 -0.56 13.78 -14.41
N GLU A 23 -0.43 14.95 -15.04
CA GLU A 23 -1.37 16.05 -14.86
C GLU A 23 -2.71 15.86 -15.59
N ILE A 24 -2.75 15.02 -16.63
CA ILE A 24 -3.94 14.86 -17.51
C ILE A 24 -4.87 13.74 -17.04
N LEU A 25 -4.36 12.77 -16.28
CA LEU A 25 -5.15 11.69 -15.69
C LEU A 25 -5.43 12.07 -14.24
N GLY A 26 -6.66 12.54 -13.97
CA GLY A 26 -7.06 13.08 -12.67
C GLY A 26 -6.57 12.22 -11.50
N ARG A 27 -6.10 12.86 -10.43
CA ARG A 27 -5.43 12.25 -9.25
C ARG A 27 -6.03 10.94 -8.70
N TYR A 28 -7.32 10.70 -8.96
CA TYR A 28 -8.04 9.46 -8.63
C TYR A 28 -7.70 8.23 -9.50
N GLN A 29 -7.05 8.38 -10.66
CA GLN A 29 -6.70 7.26 -11.53
C GLN A 29 -5.49 6.46 -11.06
N LEU A 30 -4.74 6.93 -10.06
CA LEU A 30 -3.54 6.24 -9.56
C LEU A 30 -3.78 5.31 -8.36
N ILE A 31 -4.89 5.50 -7.63
CA ILE A 31 -5.29 4.66 -6.50
C ILE A 31 -6.52 3.85 -6.93
N ASP A 32 -6.26 2.76 -7.65
CA ASP A 32 -7.24 1.85 -8.26
C ASP A 32 -7.50 0.59 -7.41
N PHE A 33 -6.92 0.51 -6.21
CA PHE A 33 -7.01 -0.62 -5.30
C PHE A 33 -7.93 -0.34 -4.11
N ARG A 34 -8.77 -1.31 -3.75
CA ARG A 34 -9.67 -1.24 -2.58
C ARG A 34 -9.09 -1.91 -1.33
N LEU A 35 -8.10 -2.78 -1.50
CA LEU A 35 -7.41 -3.47 -0.41
C LEU A 35 -5.93 -3.06 -0.37
N TYR A 36 -5.52 -2.45 0.74
CA TYR A 36 -4.14 -2.04 0.97
C TYR A 36 -3.47 -2.91 2.02
N VAL A 37 -2.61 -3.83 1.59
CA VAL A 37 -2.01 -4.84 2.47
C VAL A 37 -0.77 -4.31 3.15
N ILE A 38 -0.61 -4.55 4.45
CA ILE A 38 0.59 -4.17 5.21
C ILE A 38 1.30 -5.44 5.71
N THR A 39 2.59 -5.57 5.44
CA THR A 39 3.35 -6.75 5.89
C THR A 39 3.71 -6.68 7.37
N ASP A 40 3.89 -7.85 7.97
CA ASP A 40 4.53 -8.05 9.27
C ASP A 40 5.07 -9.48 9.31
N ARG A 41 6.37 -9.66 9.03
CA ARG A 41 6.98 -11.01 8.90
C ARG A 41 6.81 -11.89 10.13
N ARG A 42 6.68 -11.28 11.32
CA ARG A 42 6.54 -12.01 12.58
C ARG A 42 5.16 -12.69 12.68
N ARG A 43 4.17 -12.21 11.93
CA ARG A 43 2.79 -12.74 11.96
C ARG A 43 2.55 -13.89 11.01
N CYS A 44 3.33 -14.01 9.93
CA CYS A 44 3.21 -15.13 9.00
C CYS A 44 4.13 -16.31 9.34
N HIS A 45 5.00 -16.18 10.34
CA HIS A 45 5.87 -17.27 10.79
C HIS A 45 5.05 -18.55 11.13
N PRO A 46 5.49 -19.76 10.71
CA PRO A 46 6.79 -20.09 10.11
C PRO A 46 6.90 -19.85 8.59
N THR A 47 5.86 -19.33 7.93
CA THR A 47 5.94 -19.00 6.51
C THR A 47 6.92 -17.82 6.32
N PRO A 48 7.96 -17.96 5.46
CA PRO A 48 8.80 -16.83 5.06
C PRO A 48 7.98 -15.70 4.44
N LEU A 49 8.34 -14.44 4.72
CA LEU A 49 7.54 -13.30 4.22
C LEU A 49 7.46 -13.29 2.69
N LEU A 50 8.52 -13.66 1.97
CA LEU A 50 8.50 -13.71 0.50
C LEU A 50 7.47 -14.71 -0.03
N ASP A 51 7.36 -15.90 0.58
CA ASP A 51 6.33 -16.88 0.22
C ASP A 51 4.93 -16.34 0.51
N GLN A 52 4.77 -15.59 1.61
CA GLN A 52 3.50 -14.96 1.94
C GLN A 52 3.15 -13.85 0.94
N VAL A 53 4.12 -13.04 0.53
CA VAL A 53 3.94 -12.02 -0.52
C VAL A 53 3.57 -12.67 -1.85
N GLN A 54 4.26 -13.74 -2.25
CA GLN A 54 3.91 -14.51 -3.46
C GLN A 54 2.44 -14.97 -3.42
N ARG A 55 1.96 -15.47 -2.28
CA ARG A 55 0.54 -15.85 -2.13
C ARG A 55 -0.41 -14.67 -2.28
N LEU A 56 -0.05 -13.48 -1.80
CA LEU A 56 -0.86 -12.27 -1.97
C LEU A 56 -0.94 -11.88 -3.44
N LEU A 57 0.19 -11.91 -4.14
CA LEU A 57 0.29 -11.64 -5.58
C LEU A 57 -0.55 -12.63 -6.40
N ASP A 58 -0.42 -13.94 -6.14
CA ASP A 58 -1.19 -15.00 -6.81
C ASP A 58 -2.71 -14.87 -6.62
N LEU A 59 -3.14 -14.23 -5.53
CA LEU A 59 -4.54 -13.98 -5.22
C LEU A 59 -5.03 -12.62 -5.77
N GLY A 60 -4.19 -11.89 -6.50
CA GLY A 60 -4.57 -10.64 -7.17
C GLY A 60 -4.58 -9.43 -6.25
N VAL A 61 -3.83 -9.43 -5.14
CA VAL A 61 -3.70 -8.23 -4.29
C VAL A 61 -3.01 -7.12 -5.07
N SER A 62 -3.70 -6.00 -5.27
CA SER A 62 -3.21 -4.88 -6.11
C SER A 62 -2.32 -3.86 -5.40
N ALA A 63 -2.20 -3.91 -4.06
CA ALA A 63 -1.28 -3.02 -3.34
C ALA A 63 -0.73 -3.63 -2.04
N VAL A 64 0.60 -3.56 -1.88
CA VAL A 64 1.32 -4.08 -0.71
C VAL A 64 2.30 -3.04 -0.16
N GLN A 65 2.24 -2.80 1.14
CA GLN A 65 3.18 -2.02 1.91
C GLN A 65 4.14 -2.92 2.68
N LEU A 66 5.43 -2.83 2.36
CA LEU A 66 6.50 -3.46 3.12
C LEU A 66 6.77 -2.67 4.38
N ARG A 67 6.59 -3.33 5.53
CA ARG A 67 6.71 -2.71 6.85
C ARG A 67 7.38 -3.64 7.86
N GLU A 68 8.70 -3.62 7.86
CA GLU A 68 9.54 -4.38 8.79
C GLU A 68 10.37 -3.43 9.66
N LYS A 69 9.81 -3.01 10.80
CA LYS A 69 10.38 -1.95 11.64
C LYS A 69 11.68 -2.31 12.35
N ASP A 70 11.97 -3.60 12.43
CA ASP A 70 13.06 -4.18 13.19
C ASP A 70 14.15 -4.79 12.30
N LEU A 71 14.02 -4.68 10.97
CA LEU A 71 15.11 -5.04 10.07
C LEU A 71 16.11 -3.87 9.93
N PRO A 72 17.42 -4.17 9.88
CA PRO A 72 18.41 -3.22 9.42
C PRO A 72 18.11 -2.75 7.99
N GLU A 73 18.55 -1.53 7.65
CA GLU A 73 18.25 -0.93 6.35
C GLU A 73 18.75 -1.77 5.17
N SER A 74 19.92 -2.40 5.30
CA SER A 74 20.48 -3.30 4.27
C SER A 74 19.59 -4.52 4.01
N GLU A 75 19.08 -5.15 5.07
CA GLU A 75 18.18 -6.30 4.97
C GLU A 75 16.80 -5.89 4.44
N PHE A 76 16.29 -4.73 4.89
CA PHE A 76 15.02 -4.19 4.37
C PHE A 76 15.11 -3.83 2.89
N ARG A 77 16.26 -3.33 2.42
CA ARG A 77 16.54 -3.13 0.99
C ARG A 77 16.51 -4.44 0.22
N GLN A 78 17.24 -5.46 0.67
CA GLN A 78 17.27 -6.77 0.01
C GLN A 78 15.88 -7.40 -0.07
N LEU A 79 15.08 -7.28 1.01
CA LEU A 79 13.69 -7.69 1.03
C LEU A 79 12.87 -6.93 -0.01
N THR A 80 13.01 -5.60 -0.06
CA THR A 80 12.28 -4.75 -1.00
C THR A 80 12.58 -5.12 -2.45
N GLU A 81 13.86 -5.26 -2.80
CA GLU A 81 14.28 -5.68 -4.14
C GLU A 81 13.78 -7.09 -4.50
N SER A 82 13.72 -7.99 -3.52
CA SER A 82 13.16 -9.33 -3.71
C SER A 82 11.66 -9.28 -3.99
N VAL A 83 10.90 -8.47 -3.24
CA VAL A 83 9.47 -8.28 -3.47
C VAL A 83 9.21 -7.63 -4.83
N LEU A 84 10.00 -6.63 -5.22
CA LEU A 84 9.88 -6.01 -6.55
C LEU A 84 10.09 -7.02 -7.67
N ARG A 85 11.06 -7.93 -7.54
CA ARG A 85 11.25 -9.03 -8.50
C ARG A 85 10.03 -9.96 -8.57
N LEU A 86 9.41 -10.29 -7.43
CA LEU A 86 8.20 -11.10 -7.42
C LEU A 86 7.00 -10.37 -8.06
N ALA A 87 6.86 -9.08 -7.78
CA ALA A 87 5.74 -8.26 -8.24
C ALA A 87 5.86 -7.83 -9.71
N ASN A 88 7.01 -8.01 -10.38
CA ASN A 88 7.29 -7.50 -11.73
C ASN A 88 6.24 -7.91 -12.78
N ASP A 89 5.69 -9.13 -12.67
CA ASP A 89 4.71 -9.64 -13.62
C ASP A 89 3.25 -9.43 -13.14
N TYR A 90 3.08 -8.75 -12.02
CA TYR A 90 1.79 -8.44 -11.41
C TYR A 90 1.48 -6.97 -11.55
N GLN A 91 0.19 -6.61 -11.56
CA GLN A 91 -0.25 -5.22 -11.51
C GLN A 91 -0.30 -4.69 -10.07
N THR A 92 0.58 -5.19 -9.20
CA THR A 92 0.59 -4.89 -7.77
C THR A 92 1.53 -3.72 -7.48
N LYS A 93 0.99 -2.65 -6.89
CA LYS A 93 1.79 -1.52 -6.42
C LYS A 93 2.52 -1.87 -5.12
N VAL A 94 3.81 -1.60 -5.08
CA VAL A 94 4.67 -1.83 -3.92
C VAL A 94 4.97 -0.50 -3.24
N PHE A 95 4.73 -0.45 -1.93
CA PHE A 95 5.04 0.68 -1.07
C PHE A 95 6.04 0.27 -0.01
N VAL A 96 6.92 1.19 0.40
CA VAL A 96 7.79 0.99 1.57
C VAL A 96 7.38 1.92 2.70
N ASN A 97 7.36 1.43 3.93
CA ASN A 97 7.02 2.25 5.09
C ASN A 97 8.21 3.16 5.50
N SER A 98 8.02 4.47 5.61
CA SER A 98 8.96 5.49 6.10
C SER A 98 10.27 5.71 5.31
N HIS A 99 10.79 4.73 4.58
CA HIS A 99 12.12 4.78 3.97
C HIS A 99 12.13 5.50 2.60
N LEU A 100 12.02 6.83 2.60
CA LEU A 100 11.93 7.64 1.38
C LEU A 100 13.16 7.47 0.45
N GLU A 101 14.38 7.51 0.98
CA GLU A 101 15.58 7.38 0.13
C GLU A 101 15.69 5.98 -0.48
N LEU A 102 15.31 4.94 0.26
CA LEU A 102 15.22 3.58 -0.25
C LEU A 102 14.17 3.49 -1.35
N ALA A 103 12.99 4.10 -1.18
CA ALA A 103 11.95 4.13 -2.19
C ALA A 103 12.48 4.71 -3.50
N ARG A 104 13.16 5.86 -3.42
CA ARG A 104 13.78 6.55 -4.55
C ARG A 104 14.85 5.69 -5.26
N GLN A 105 15.61 4.91 -4.50
CA GLN A 105 16.72 4.11 -5.05
C GLN A 105 16.28 2.77 -5.64
N THR A 106 15.18 2.20 -5.14
CA THR A 106 14.71 0.86 -5.52
C THR A 106 13.63 0.88 -6.59
N GLY A 107 13.00 2.04 -6.85
CA GLY A 107 11.99 2.18 -7.89
C GLY A 107 10.63 1.57 -7.53
N VAL A 108 10.32 1.47 -6.24
CA VAL A 108 8.97 1.13 -5.76
C VAL A 108 7.95 2.19 -6.20
N ASP A 109 6.68 1.81 -6.30
CA ASP A 109 5.60 2.72 -6.71
C ASP A 109 5.37 3.85 -5.70
N GLY A 110 5.64 3.61 -4.42
CA GLY A 110 5.37 4.60 -3.40
C GLY A 110 6.00 4.41 -2.03
N VAL A 111 5.74 5.38 -1.17
CA VAL A 111 6.12 5.38 0.24
C VAL A 111 4.88 5.57 1.11
N HIS A 112 4.82 4.87 2.24
CA HIS A 112 3.82 5.13 3.27
C HIS A 112 4.46 5.84 4.45
N LEU A 113 4.02 7.06 4.75
CA LEU A 113 4.59 7.89 5.81
C LEU A 113 3.70 7.85 7.07
N PRO A 114 4.27 7.64 8.27
CA PRO A 114 3.53 7.86 9.51
C PRO A 114 3.25 9.36 9.71
N THR A 115 2.21 9.70 10.50
CA THR A 115 1.79 11.09 10.78
C THR A 115 2.96 12.03 11.09
N LYS A 116 3.93 11.57 11.90
CA LYS A 116 5.10 12.36 12.32
C LYS A 116 6.09 12.72 11.20
N LEU A 117 5.95 12.14 10.01
CA LEU A 117 6.79 12.40 8.84
C LEU A 117 6.02 13.14 7.73
N VAL A 118 4.98 13.88 8.10
CA VAL A 118 4.13 14.63 7.16
C VAL A 118 4.94 15.63 6.30
N ASP A 119 6.01 16.20 6.85
CA ASP A 119 6.87 17.14 6.12
C ASP A 119 7.65 16.48 4.96
N LEU A 120 7.78 15.15 4.97
CA LEU A 120 8.43 14.41 3.89
C LEU A 120 7.52 14.15 2.69
N ILE A 121 6.21 14.40 2.79
CA ILE A 121 5.24 14.15 1.71
C ILE A 121 5.65 14.94 0.46
N GLY A 122 5.90 16.24 0.60
CA GLY A 122 6.30 17.09 -0.55
C GLY A 122 7.59 16.59 -1.22
N LYS A 123 8.58 16.14 -0.43
CA LYS A 123 9.82 15.56 -0.96
C LYS A 123 9.55 14.23 -1.68
N ALA A 124 8.66 13.40 -1.16
CA ALA A 124 8.26 12.15 -1.80
C ALA A 124 7.57 12.40 -3.14
N LYS A 125 6.66 13.37 -3.21
CA LYS A 125 5.99 13.79 -4.45
C LYS A 125 6.97 14.35 -5.48
N ALA A 126 7.96 15.12 -5.05
CA ALA A 126 9.01 15.62 -5.93
C ALA A 126 9.88 14.49 -6.54
N ASN A 127 9.90 13.31 -5.92
CA ASN A 127 10.53 12.11 -6.45
C ASN A 127 9.55 11.23 -7.26
N GLU A 128 8.38 11.75 -7.63
CA GLU A 128 7.35 11.07 -8.43
C GLU A 128 6.79 9.78 -7.78
N LEU A 129 6.89 9.68 -6.45
CA LEU A 129 6.34 8.56 -5.69
C LEU A 129 4.84 8.77 -5.40
N LEU A 130 4.10 7.67 -5.34
CA LEU A 130 2.81 7.65 -4.63
C LEU A 130 3.05 7.75 -3.13
N VAL A 131 2.20 8.50 -2.44
CA VAL A 131 2.35 8.78 -1.01
C VAL A 131 1.07 8.40 -0.28
N GLY A 132 1.14 7.28 0.41
CA GLY A 132 0.19 6.96 1.49
C GLY A 132 0.63 7.65 2.78
N SER A 133 -0.29 8.15 3.58
CA SER A 133 0.06 8.68 4.91
C SER A 133 -0.89 8.22 6.01
N SER A 134 -0.35 8.03 7.20
CA SER A 134 -1.17 7.65 8.37
C SER A 134 -1.84 8.87 8.97
N ALA A 135 -3.09 8.69 9.40
CA ALA A 135 -3.89 9.69 10.08
C ALA A 135 -4.65 9.08 11.28
N HIS A 136 -4.76 9.84 12.37
CA HIS A 136 -5.42 9.46 13.61
C HIS A 136 -6.46 10.50 14.09
N SER A 137 -6.66 11.58 13.34
CA SER A 137 -7.74 12.55 13.53
C SER A 137 -8.11 13.21 12.20
N LEU A 138 -9.25 13.92 12.16
CA LEU A 138 -9.62 14.72 11.00
C LEU A 138 -8.58 15.81 10.69
N ALA A 139 -8.07 16.49 11.73
CA ALA A 139 -7.08 17.54 11.57
C ALA A 139 -5.78 17.02 10.96
N GLU A 140 -5.34 15.83 11.40
CA GLU A 140 -4.22 15.13 10.76
C GLU A 140 -4.56 14.82 9.30
N ALA A 141 -5.66 14.13 9.04
CA ALA A 141 -6.03 13.68 7.69
C ALA A 141 -6.03 14.83 6.67
N GLN A 142 -6.62 15.98 7.04
CA GLN A 142 -6.61 17.19 6.22
C GLN A 142 -5.21 17.78 6.08
N GLN A 143 -4.35 17.69 7.10
CA GLN A 143 -2.94 18.10 6.97
C GLN A 143 -2.18 17.20 6.00
N GLN A 144 -2.37 15.87 6.05
CA GLN A 144 -1.75 14.96 5.09
C GLN A 144 -2.17 15.28 3.65
N GLU A 145 -3.46 15.53 3.43
CA GLU A 145 -3.99 15.95 2.12
C GLU A 145 -3.39 17.28 1.65
N ARG A 146 -3.38 18.32 2.50
CA ARG A 146 -2.79 19.63 2.16
C ARG A 146 -1.32 19.52 1.79
N MET A 147 -0.58 18.59 2.40
CA MET A 147 0.83 18.35 2.10
C MET A 147 1.04 17.54 0.82
N GLY A 148 -0.04 17.01 0.22
CA GLY A 148 -0.02 16.34 -1.08
C GLY A 148 -0.01 14.82 -1.01
N ALA A 149 -0.49 14.19 0.07
CA ALA A 149 -0.69 12.74 0.11
C ALA A 149 -1.67 12.29 -0.99
N ASP A 150 -1.44 11.14 -1.60
CA ASP A 150 -2.34 10.56 -2.60
C ASP A 150 -3.48 9.76 -1.96
N PHE A 151 -3.27 9.25 -0.75
CA PHE A 151 -4.31 8.63 0.07
C PHE A 151 -3.90 8.63 1.55
N VAL A 152 -4.86 8.38 2.43
CA VAL A 152 -4.59 8.20 3.86
C VAL A 152 -5.09 6.87 4.39
N THR A 153 -4.38 6.30 5.35
CA THR A 153 -4.92 5.24 6.21
C THR A 153 -5.40 5.84 7.52
N PHE A 154 -6.69 5.69 7.84
CA PHE A 154 -7.32 6.22 9.04
C PHE A 154 -7.53 5.10 10.06
N SER A 155 -6.98 5.24 11.28
CA SER A 155 -6.94 4.15 12.27
C SER A 155 -6.79 4.61 13.71
N PRO A 156 -7.12 3.76 14.71
CA PRO A 156 -7.82 2.49 14.59
C PRO A 156 -9.35 2.65 14.49
N ILE A 157 -9.99 1.98 13.53
CA ILE A 157 -11.45 2.00 13.36
C ILE A 157 -12.15 1.02 14.30
N PHE A 158 -11.54 -0.14 14.55
CA PHE A 158 -12.05 -1.17 15.44
C PHE A 158 -10.99 -1.57 16.47
N PRO A 159 -11.37 -2.25 17.57
CA PRO A 159 -10.41 -2.78 18.53
C PRO A 159 -9.33 -3.64 17.85
N THR A 160 -8.07 -3.41 18.19
CA THR A 160 -6.94 -4.17 17.64
C THR A 160 -5.89 -4.49 18.69
N PRO A 161 -5.38 -5.74 18.75
CA PRO A 161 -4.23 -6.07 19.60
C PRO A 161 -2.94 -5.33 19.20
N SER A 162 -2.85 -4.83 17.96
CA SER A 162 -1.62 -4.19 17.45
C SER A 162 -1.38 -2.78 18.00
N LYS A 163 -2.45 -2.13 18.48
CA LYS A 163 -2.42 -0.85 19.21
C LYS A 163 -3.53 -0.89 20.27
N PRO A 164 -3.29 -1.52 21.43
CA PRO A 164 -4.26 -1.57 22.52
C PRO A 164 -4.55 -0.13 22.99
N GLY A 165 -5.81 0.29 22.97
CA GLY A 165 -6.19 1.65 23.35
C GLY A 165 -7.47 2.17 22.69
N HIS A 166 -7.56 3.49 22.58
CA HIS A 166 -8.71 4.23 22.05
C HIS A 166 -9.03 3.84 20.60
N VAL A 167 -10.30 3.47 20.37
CA VAL A 167 -10.89 3.22 19.05
C VAL A 167 -11.54 4.51 18.58
N ILE A 168 -11.20 4.96 17.37
CA ILE A 168 -11.77 6.18 16.79
C ILE A 168 -13.19 5.90 16.27
N GLY A 169 -13.39 4.73 15.65
CA GLY A 169 -14.72 4.28 15.23
C GLY A 169 -15.15 4.72 13.83
N VAL A 170 -16.29 4.15 13.42
CA VAL A 170 -16.86 4.32 12.06
C VAL A 170 -17.45 5.71 11.86
N GLU A 171 -17.99 6.34 12.90
CA GLU A 171 -18.55 7.69 12.81
C GLU A 171 -17.48 8.73 12.44
N SER A 172 -16.32 8.68 13.09
CA SER A 172 -15.20 9.55 12.74
C SER A 172 -14.60 9.20 11.38
N LEU A 173 -14.60 7.92 10.98
CA LEU A 173 -14.24 7.53 9.61
C LEU A 173 -15.14 8.24 8.60
N ALA A 174 -16.46 8.25 8.82
CA ALA A 174 -17.40 8.93 7.94
C ALA A 174 -17.16 10.45 7.86
N GLN A 175 -16.87 11.08 9.00
CA GLN A 175 -16.51 12.50 9.04
C GLN A 175 -15.25 12.80 8.23
N VAL A 176 -14.23 11.95 8.31
CA VAL A 176 -12.99 12.11 7.52
C VAL A 176 -13.27 11.91 6.04
N CYS A 177 -13.98 10.85 5.67
CA CYS A 177 -14.28 10.56 4.26
C CYS A 177 -15.12 11.68 3.61
N GLN A 178 -16.01 12.34 4.35
CA GLN A 178 -16.78 13.47 3.84
C GLN A 178 -15.93 14.75 3.61
N LYS A 179 -14.82 14.89 4.33
CA LYS A 179 -14.01 16.12 4.36
C LYS A 179 -12.76 16.07 3.50
N LEU A 180 -12.32 14.89 3.10
CA LEU A 180 -11.15 14.70 2.23
C LEU A 180 -11.60 14.51 0.78
N GLU A 181 -10.79 15.04 -0.13
CA GLU A 181 -10.82 14.83 -1.56
C GLU A 181 -9.87 13.72 -2.02
N ILE A 182 -9.12 13.08 -1.11
CA ILE A 182 -8.27 11.93 -1.43
C ILE A 182 -8.85 10.63 -0.83
N PRO A 183 -8.56 9.46 -1.44
CA PRO A 183 -8.95 8.16 -0.90
C PRO A 183 -8.59 7.96 0.57
N VAL A 184 -9.57 7.49 1.35
CA VAL A 184 -9.40 7.10 2.76
C VAL A 184 -9.51 5.59 2.89
N PHE A 185 -8.49 4.94 3.44
CA PHE A 185 -8.49 3.52 3.77
C PHE A 185 -8.72 3.32 5.27
N ALA A 186 -9.79 2.61 5.62
CA ALA A 186 -10.05 2.25 7.01
C ALA A 186 -9.03 1.19 7.49
N LEU A 187 -8.38 1.44 8.63
CA LEU A 187 -7.34 0.57 9.18
C LEU A 187 -7.52 0.38 10.69
N GLY A 188 -7.06 -0.77 11.19
CA GLY A 188 -7.04 -1.10 12.61
C GLY A 188 -8.27 -1.88 13.02
N GLY A 189 -8.07 -3.19 13.27
CA GLY A 189 -9.13 -4.11 13.70
C GLY A 189 -10.13 -4.50 12.60
N VAL A 190 -9.91 -4.08 11.36
CA VAL A 190 -10.78 -4.39 10.22
C VAL A 190 -10.74 -5.90 9.91
N LYS A 191 -11.92 -6.51 9.93
CA LYS A 191 -12.19 -7.90 9.55
C LYS A 191 -13.09 -7.91 8.32
N THR A 192 -13.25 -9.06 7.69
CA THR A 192 -14.04 -9.22 6.46
C THR A 192 -15.47 -8.71 6.62
N ASN A 193 -16.12 -9.02 7.75
CA ASN A 193 -17.46 -8.54 8.10
C ASN A 193 -17.57 -7.03 8.39
N HIS A 194 -16.45 -6.30 8.45
CA HIS A 194 -16.44 -4.85 8.65
C HIS A 194 -16.29 -4.06 7.33
N ILE A 195 -15.94 -4.73 6.22
CA ILE A 195 -15.62 -4.06 4.95
C ILE A 195 -16.82 -3.24 4.47
N THR A 196 -18.01 -3.85 4.38
CA THR A 196 -19.24 -3.14 3.97
C THR A 196 -19.53 -1.93 4.84
N THR A 197 -19.36 -2.03 6.16
CA THR A 197 -19.55 -0.91 7.09
C THR A 197 -18.56 0.24 6.83
N CYS A 198 -17.29 -0.08 6.55
CA CYS A 198 -16.29 0.93 6.20
C CYS A 198 -16.62 1.62 4.86
N LEU A 199 -17.03 0.85 3.85
CA LEU A 199 -17.41 1.39 2.54
C LEU A 199 -18.66 2.28 2.63
N GLN A 200 -19.67 1.86 3.41
CA GLN A 200 -20.88 2.66 3.67
C GLN A 200 -20.57 3.97 4.42
N ALA A 201 -19.52 3.98 5.24
CA ALA A 201 -19.00 5.21 5.86
C ALA A 201 -18.23 6.11 4.87
N GLY A 202 -18.07 5.70 3.61
CA GLY A 202 -17.40 6.49 2.57
C GLY A 202 -15.91 6.18 2.41
N ALA A 203 -15.38 5.16 3.10
CA ALA A 203 -14.00 4.76 2.86
C ALA A 203 -13.82 4.30 1.41
N HIS A 204 -12.72 4.69 0.79
CA HIS A 204 -12.34 4.17 -0.50
C HIS A 204 -12.06 2.67 -0.41
N GLY A 205 -11.50 2.20 0.69
CA GLY A 205 -11.16 0.80 0.87
C GLY A 205 -10.77 0.48 2.31
N VAL A 206 -10.16 -0.68 2.50
CA VAL A 206 -9.60 -1.06 3.80
C VAL A 206 -8.12 -1.38 3.69
N ALA A 207 -7.38 -1.06 4.74
CA ALA A 207 -6.01 -1.52 4.90
C ALA A 207 -5.92 -2.59 6.00
N VAL A 208 -5.20 -3.67 5.72
CA VAL A 208 -5.20 -4.88 6.55
C VAL A 208 -3.78 -5.41 6.71
N MET A 209 -3.41 -5.75 7.94
CA MET A 209 -2.10 -6.33 8.27
C MET A 209 -2.24 -7.79 8.70
N SER A 210 -2.81 -8.05 9.88
CA SER A 210 -2.82 -9.39 10.47
C SER A 210 -3.59 -10.43 9.65
N GLY A 211 -4.73 -10.06 9.06
CA GLY A 211 -5.50 -10.98 8.21
C GLY A 211 -4.74 -11.41 6.96
N MET A 212 -3.88 -10.54 6.43
CA MET A 212 -3.14 -10.79 5.20
C MET A 212 -1.86 -11.58 5.43
N MET A 213 -1.37 -11.62 6.66
CA MET A 213 -0.25 -12.46 7.10
C MET A 213 -0.73 -13.85 7.56
N SER A 214 -1.81 -14.36 6.97
CA SER A 214 -2.47 -15.62 7.36
C SER A 214 -2.65 -16.57 6.17
N THR A 215 -3.54 -17.56 6.31
CA THR A 215 -3.78 -18.59 5.29
C THR A 215 -4.42 -18.01 4.02
N LYS A 216 -4.27 -18.73 2.90
CA LYS A 216 -4.92 -18.37 1.61
C LYS A 216 -6.43 -18.16 1.77
N GLN A 217 -7.09 -18.96 2.61
CA GLN A 217 -8.53 -18.84 2.82
C GLN A 217 -8.91 -17.51 3.46
N VAL A 218 -8.15 -17.05 4.46
CA VAL A 218 -8.39 -15.75 5.10
C VAL A 218 -8.20 -14.61 4.11
N ILE A 219 -7.13 -14.67 3.30
CA ILE A 219 -6.86 -13.66 2.25
C ILE A 219 -8.02 -13.58 1.26
N LYS A 220 -8.49 -14.73 0.74
CA LYS A 220 -9.62 -14.79 -0.19
C LYS A 220 -10.88 -14.15 0.38
N SER A 221 -11.20 -14.40 1.65
CA SER A 221 -12.37 -13.79 2.29
C SER A 221 -12.28 -12.26 2.42
N TYR A 222 -11.08 -11.66 2.40
CA TYR A 222 -10.94 -10.20 2.28
C TYR A 222 -11.16 -9.73 0.84
N MET A 223 -10.71 -10.48 -0.16
CA MET A 223 -10.91 -10.15 -1.58
C MET A 223 -12.40 -10.19 -1.96
N GLU A 224 -13.10 -11.25 -1.54
CA GLU A 224 -14.55 -11.44 -1.75
C GLU A 224 -15.39 -10.36 -1.05
N GLY A 225 -14.86 -9.68 -0.03
CA GLY A 225 -15.58 -8.63 0.69
C GLY A 225 -15.82 -7.33 -0.08
N PHE A 226 -15.29 -7.23 -1.30
CA PHE A 226 -15.48 -6.09 -2.22
C PHE A 226 -16.37 -6.42 -3.43
N GLU A 227 -16.83 -7.67 -3.55
CA GLU A 227 -17.81 -8.11 -4.55
C GLU A 227 -19.24 -7.78 -4.10
#